data_AF-A0A916T9Y7-F1
#
_entry.id   AF-A0A916T9Y7-F1
#
_cell.length_a   1.000
_cell.length_b   1.000
_cell.length_c   1.000
_cell.angle_alpha   90.00
_cell.angle_beta   90.00
_cell.angle_gamma   90.00
#
_symmetry.space_group_name_H-M   'P 1'
#
loop_
_entity.id
_entity.type
_entity.pdbx_description
1 polymer ?
#
loop_
_entity_poly.entity_id
_entity_poly.type
_entity_poly.pdbx_seq_one_letter_code
_entity_poly.pdbx_strand_id
1 'polypeptide(L)'
;MGIPEHSQLATVIAAADEMAVRLCIPADMISLHRDLKVASMSGRTKKQHSLRWGAFLLTYAAAEGFFNGALGRALEQSRPMPLNPDKIRATAAERHSVNLFTKDWGVRTRTMSGERGNRSEWETFIGPEKVRLYLADMKSLRDILGHGGDPYRATNKSGALWTIQKGASLRLMGVEGFLQACCDLADQTILAYGGPLENGPTWPEPDRSALSNEDRPSLPLLS
;
A
#
# COMPACT_ATOMS: atom_id res chain seq x y z
N MET A 1 -8.66 4.03 -28.08
CA MET A 1 -10.03 3.61 -27.72
C MET A 1 -10.01 3.37 -26.21
N GLY A 2 -10.81 4.12 -25.44
CA GLY A 2 -10.87 3.97 -23.99
C GLY A 2 -11.47 2.61 -23.59
N ILE A 3 -11.17 2.17 -22.38
CA ILE A 3 -11.82 0.99 -21.78
C ILE A 3 -13.29 1.37 -21.52
N PRO A 4 -14.29 0.62 -22.04
CA PRO A 4 -15.69 0.88 -21.73
C PRO A 4 -15.97 0.76 -20.22
N GLU A 5 -16.87 1.60 -19.71
CA GLU A 5 -17.29 1.54 -18.30
C GLU A 5 -17.87 0.16 -17.95
N HIS A 6 -17.33 -0.47 -16.91
CA HIS A 6 -17.77 -1.77 -16.43
C HIS A 6 -18.96 -1.62 -15.46
N SER A 7 -19.92 -2.55 -15.47
CA SER A 7 -21.11 -2.52 -14.62
C SER A 7 -20.83 -2.51 -13.11
N GLN A 8 -19.61 -2.89 -12.71
CA GLN A 8 -19.14 -2.90 -11.32
C GLN A 8 -18.35 -1.63 -10.93
N LEU A 9 -18.18 -0.65 -11.83
CA LEU A 9 -17.39 0.55 -11.55
C LEU A 9 -17.89 1.29 -10.31
N ALA A 10 -19.21 1.43 -10.14
CA ALA A 10 -19.80 2.06 -8.95
C ALA A 10 -19.41 1.33 -7.64
N THR A 11 -19.36 -0.01 -7.66
CA THR A 11 -18.91 -0.83 -6.51
C THR A 11 -17.43 -0.58 -6.21
N VAL A 12 -16.60 -0.47 -7.26
CA VAL A 12 -15.16 -0.20 -7.11
C VAL A 12 -14.92 1.20 -6.52
N ILE A 13 -15.65 2.22 -6.99
CA ILE A 13 -15.57 3.59 -6.47
C ILE A 13 -16.00 3.63 -5.00
N ALA A 14 -17.14 3.01 -4.66
CA ALA A 14 -17.61 2.97 -3.27
C ALA A 14 -16.59 2.28 -2.34
N ALA A 15 -15.93 1.21 -2.80
CA ALA A 15 -14.86 0.57 -2.06
C ALA A 15 -13.62 1.46 -1.92
N ALA A 16 -13.30 2.27 -2.94
CA ALA A 16 -12.21 3.25 -2.90
C ALA A 16 -12.51 4.37 -1.91
N ASP A 17 -13.72 4.92 -1.89
CA ASP A 17 -14.17 5.92 -0.92
C ASP A 17 -14.02 5.42 0.52
N GLU A 18 -14.48 4.18 0.78
CA GLU A 18 -14.34 3.56 2.10
C GLU A 18 -12.85 3.38 2.47
N MET A 19 -12.03 2.97 1.51
CA MET A 19 -10.59 2.85 1.71
C MET A 19 -9.96 4.21 2.05
N ALA A 20 -10.32 5.29 1.36
CA ALA A 20 -9.80 6.63 1.63
C ALA A 20 -10.12 7.07 3.07
N VAL A 21 -11.36 6.88 3.52
CA VAL A 21 -11.76 7.15 4.91
C VAL A 21 -10.93 6.34 5.91
N ARG A 22 -10.71 5.05 5.64
CA ARG A 22 -9.90 4.16 6.49
C ARG A 22 -8.42 4.53 6.49
N LEU A 23 -7.92 5.13 5.41
CA LEU A 23 -6.52 5.57 5.29
C LEU A 23 -6.21 6.88 6.02
N CYS A 24 -7.21 7.67 6.43
CA CYS A 24 -6.98 8.88 7.23
C CYS A 24 -6.24 8.55 8.54
N ILE A 25 -6.65 7.49 9.25
CA ILE A 25 -6.03 7.10 10.53
C ILE A 25 -4.54 6.75 10.37
N PRO A 26 -4.12 5.82 9.48
CA PRO A 26 -2.70 5.56 9.30
C PRO A 26 -1.93 6.77 8.76
N ALA A 27 -2.55 7.67 7.98
CA ALA A 27 -1.92 8.92 7.58
C ALA A 27 -1.61 9.82 8.79
N ASP A 28 -2.59 10.04 9.66
CA ASP A 28 -2.42 10.80 10.91
C ASP A 28 -1.38 10.16 11.83
N MET A 29 -1.33 8.82 11.91
CA MET A 29 -0.32 8.11 12.69
C MET A 29 1.10 8.33 12.14
N ILE A 30 1.25 8.44 10.82
CA ILE A 30 2.53 8.77 10.19
C ILE A 30 2.93 10.22 10.52
N SER A 31 2.00 11.18 10.41
CA SER A 31 2.22 12.58 10.82
C SER A 31 2.62 12.67 12.30
N LEU A 32 1.85 12.06 13.18
CA LEU A 32 2.12 12.04 14.62
C LEU A 32 3.48 11.42 14.94
N HIS A 33 3.88 10.35 14.24
CA HIS A 33 5.21 9.78 14.42
C HIS A 33 6.31 10.81 14.09
N ARG A 34 6.12 11.67 13.09
CA ARG A 34 7.07 12.74 12.71
C ARG A 34 7.11 13.85 13.76
N ASP A 35 5.97 14.31 14.25
CA ASP A 35 5.90 15.35 15.28
C ASP A 35 6.55 14.89 16.59
N LEU A 36 6.26 13.64 16.96
CA LEU A 36 6.93 12.95 18.05
C LEU A 36 8.41 12.72 17.79
N LYS A 37 8.98 12.95 16.60
CA LYS A 37 10.43 12.97 16.39
C LYS A 37 11.00 14.36 16.67
N VAL A 38 10.26 15.42 16.36
CA VAL A 38 10.71 16.81 16.52
C VAL A 38 10.76 17.26 17.99
N ALA A 39 9.72 17.02 18.78
CA ALA A 39 9.56 17.62 20.13
C ALA A 39 10.43 17.06 21.32
N SER A 40 11.63 16.51 21.09
CA SER A 40 12.56 15.82 22.04
C SER A 40 12.06 15.09 23.34
N MET A 41 10.86 14.51 23.41
CA MET A 41 10.32 13.78 24.58
C MET A 41 11.03 12.45 24.94
N SER A 42 11.22 12.17 26.24
CA SER A 42 11.79 10.91 26.75
C SER A 42 10.81 9.70 26.63
N GLY A 43 11.31 8.49 26.33
CA GLY A 43 10.50 7.27 26.12
C GLY A 43 9.98 7.03 24.69
N ARG A 44 10.37 7.87 23.72
CA ARG A 44 9.91 7.90 22.32
C ARG A 44 10.06 6.63 21.53
N THR A 45 11.18 5.93 21.65
CA THR A 45 11.56 4.89 20.67
C THR A 45 10.54 3.77 20.63
N LYS A 46 10.08 3.27 21.78
CA LYS A 46 9.08 2.18 21.84
C LYS A 46 7.72 2.62 21.27
N LYS A 47 7.20 3.78 21.70
CA LYS A 47 5.92 4.30 21.21
C LYS A 47 5.94 4.61 19.71
N GLN A 48 7.02 5.21 19.21
CA GLN A 48 7.24 5.46 17.78
C GLN A 48 7.32 4.15 16.97
N HIS A 49 8.07 3.16 17.47
CA HIS A 49 8.12 1.85 16.84
C HIS A 49 6.72 1.21 16.74
N SER A 50 5.92 1.26 17.80
CA SER A 50 4.55 0.76 17.80
C SER A 50 3.64 1.52 16.84
N LEU A 51 3.72 2.86 16.79
CA LEU A 51 2.94 3.70 15.87
C LEU A 51 3.20 3.30 14.41
N ARG A 52 4.47 3.11 14.03
CA ARG A 52 4.84 2.68 12.68
C ARG A 52 4.21 1.35 12.30
N TRP A 53 4.23 0.38 13.21
CA TRP A 53 3.63 -0.94 12.96
C TRP A 53 2.10 -0.89 12.92
N GLY A 54 1.47 -0.08 13.80
CA GLY A 54 0.04 0.16 13.78
C GLY A 54 -0.42 0.81 12.47
N ALA A 55 0.26 1.86 12.02
CA ALA A 55 -0.01 2.51 10.74
C ALA A 55 0.09 1.52 9.57
N PHE A 56 1.15 0.71 9.53
CA PHE A 56 1.29 -0.34 8.52
C PHE A 56 0.12 -1.35 8.53
N LEU A 57 -0.28 -1.87 9.69
CA LEU A 57 -1.37 -2.84 9.80
C LEU A 57 -2.72 -2.24 9.36
N LEU A 58 -2.98 -0.98 9.72
CA LEU A 58 -4.21 -0.28 9.32
C LEU A 58 -4.23 0.01 7.81
N THR A 59 -3.10 0.43 7.22
CA THR A 59 -2.96 0.57 5.77
C THR A 59 -3.22 -0.77 5.07
N TYR A 60 -2.62 -1.86 5.56
CA TYR A 60 -2.81 -3.18 4.98
C TYR A 60 -4.28 -3.61 5.05
N ALA A 61 -4.92 -3.43 6.19
CA ALA A 61 -6.33 -3.78 6.39
C ALA A 61 -7.27 -2.95 5.50
N ALA A 62 -6.97 -1.67 5.28
CA ALA A 62 -7.74 -0.82 4.38
C ALA A 62 -7.67 -1.32 2.93
N ALA A 63 -6.47 -1.63 2.43
CA ALA A 63 -6.30 -2.16 1.08
C ALA A 63 -6.86 -3.60 0.93
N GLU A 64 -6.76 -4.44 1.96
CA GLU A 64 -7.43 -5.74 1.99
C GLU A 64 -8.95 -5.55 1.88
N GLY A 65 -9.52 -4.62 2.66
CA GLY A 65 -10.92 -4.24 2.60
C GLY A 65 -11.36 -3.78 1.20
N PHE A 66 -10.58 -2.89 0.58
CA PHE A 66 -10.82 -2.40 -0.77
C PHE A 66 -11.00 -3.54 -1.79
N PHE A 67 -10.02 -4.44 -1.90
CA PHE A 67 -10.13 -5.52 -2.90
C PHE A 67 -11.26 -6.51 -2.57
N ASN A 68 -11.59 -6.73 -1.29
CA ASN A 68 -12.73 -7.56 -0.94
C ASN A 68 -14.07 -6.87 -1.25
N GLY A 69 -14.18 -5.55 -1.09
CA GLY A 69 -15.34 -4.76 -1.48
C GLY A 69 -15.51 -4.68 -3.00
N ALA A 70 -14.44 -4.28 -3.70
CA ALA A 70 -14.41 -4.13 -5.16
C ALA A 70 -14.71 -5.44 -5.91
N LEU A 71 -14.44 -6.60 -5.30
CA LEU A 71 -14.70 -7.93 -5.88
C LEU A 71 -15.98 -8.59 -5.34
N GLY A 72 -16.80 -7.85 -4.59
CA GLY A 72 -18.07 -8.35 -4.06
C GLY A 72 -17.93 -9.49 -3.04
N ARG A 73 -16.78 -9.62 -2.37
CA ARG A 73 -16.49 -10.70 -1.41
C ARG A 73 -16.84 -10.34 0.03
N ALA A 74 -17.04 -9.05 0.34
CA ALA A 74 -17.23 -8.57 1.71
C ALA A 74 -18.40 -9.23 2.46
N LEU A 75 -19.46 -9.66 1.74
CA LEU A 75 -20.67 -10.25 2.33
C LEU A 75 -20.76 -11.77 2.19
N GLU A 76 -19.92 -12.39 1.35
CA GLU A 76 -20.09 -13.78 0.93
C GLU A 76 -19.17 -14.76 1.67
N GLN A 77 -18.10 -14.28 2.31
CA GLN A 77 -17.03 -15.15 2.80
C GLN A 77 -16.61 -14.85 4.22
N SER A 78 -16.42 -15.90 5.01
CA SER A 78 -16.00 -15.82 6.41
C SER A 78 -14.56 -15.33 6.60
N ARG A 79 -13.71 -15.41 5.57
CA ARG A 79 -12.32 -14.96 5.64
C ARG A 79 -12.01 -13.98 4.51
N PRO A 80 -11.50 -12.77 4.83
CA PRO A 80 -11.11 -11.82 3.81
C PRO A 80 -9.94 -12.36 2.98
N MET A 81 -9.97 -12.09 1.68
CA MET A 81 -8.87 -12.40 0.77
C MET A 81 -7.69 -11.47 1.08
N PRO A 82 -6.48 -11.99 1.32
CA PRO A 82 -5.31 -11.16 1.56
C PRO A 82 -4.88 -10.41 0.29
N LEU A 83 -4.02 -9.38 0.44
CA LEU A 83 -3.38 -8.68 -0.68
C LEU A 83 -2.42 -9.61 -1.45
N ASN A 84 -2.98 -10.43 -2.33
CA ASN A 84 -2.28 -11.37 -3.19
C ASN A 84 -2.69 -11.11 -4.65
N PRO A 85 -1.79 -10.56 -5.49
CA PRO A 85 -2.11 -10.19 -6.86
C PRO A 85 -2.67 -11.32 -7.71
N ASP A 86 -2.15 -12.54 -7.57
CA ASP A 86 -2.60 -13.69 -8.38
C ASP A 86 -4.06 -14.05 -8.06
N LYS A 87 -4.42 -14.07 -6.77
CA LYS A 87 -5.80 -14.34 -6.33
C LYS A 87 -6.75 -13.21 -6.69
N ILE A 88 -6.32 -11.96 -6.52
CA ILE A 88 -7.12 -10.78 -6.88
C ILE A 88 -7.39 -10.78 -8.39
N ARG A 89 -6.35 -10.97 -9.21
CA ARG A 89 -6.47 -11.08 -10.67
C ARG A 89 -7.40 -12.21 -11.08
N ALA A 90 -7.22 -13.41 -10.53
CA ALA A 90 -8.07 -14.55 -10.85
C ALA A 90 -9.54 -14.29 -10.51
N THR A 91 -9.81 -13.72 -9.32
CA THR A 91 -11.17 -13.38 -8.89
C THR A 91 -11.81 -12.32 -9.79
N ALA A 92 -11.06 -11.27 -10.16
CA ALA A 92 -11.55 -10.21 -11.04
C ALA A 92 -11.88 -10.74 -12.44
N ALA A 93 -11.03 -11.62 -12.98
CA ALA A 93 -11.27 -12.26 -14.27
C ALA A 93 -12.49 -13.18 -14.23
N GLU A 94 -12.62 -14.00 -13.19
CA GLU A 94 -13.74 -14.93 -13.03
C GLU A 94 -15.08 -14.22 -12.83
N ARG A 95 -15.13 -13.23 -11.94
CA ARG A 95 -16.40 -12.57 -11.56
C ARG A 95 -16.80 -11.46 -12.49
N HIS A 96 -15.83 -10.65 -12.91
CA HIS A 96 -16.08 -9.39 -13.59
C HIS A 96 -15.48 -9.35 -15.00
N SER A 97 -14.79 -10.41 -15.47
CA SER A 97 -14.08 -10.39 -16.76
C SER A 97 -13.10 -9.22 -16.91
N VAL A 98 -12.57 -8.71 -15.79
CA VAL A 98 -11.59 -7.61 -15.75
C VAL A 98 -10.18 -8.15 -15.50
N ASN A 99 -9.23 -7.69 -16.30
CA ASN A 99 -7.82 -8.08 -16.15
C ASN A 99 -7.06 -7.07 -15.27
N LEU A 100 -6.67 -7.49 -14.07
CA LEU A 100 -5.87 -6.70 -13.13
C LEU A 100 -4.40 -7.15 -13.12
N PHE A 101 -3.51 -6.28 -12.61
CA PHE A 101 -2.06 -6.55 -12.52
C PHE A 101 -1.43 -6.91 -13.88
N THR A 102 -1.71 -6.10 -14.89
CA THR A 102 -1.09 -6.23 -16.22
C THR A 102 0.35 -5.71 -16.21
N LYS A 103 1.05 -5.81 -17.34
CA LYS A 103 2.46 -5.38 -17.46
C LYS A 103 2.72 -3.91 -17.10
N ASP A 104 1.71 -3.06 -17.26
CA ASP A 104 1.82 -1.61 -17.03
C ASP A 104 1.41 -1.22 -15.60
N TRP A 105 0.90 -2.18 -14.83
CA TRP A 105 0.61 -1.96 -13.42
C TRP A 105 1.90 -1.73 -12.64
N GLY A 106 1.85 -0.83 -11.66
CA GLY A 106 2.94 -0.70 -10.72
C GLY A 106 2.54 -0.02 -9.43
N VAL A 107 3.52 0.25 -8.58
CA VAL A 107 3.33 1.00 -7.35
C VAL A 107 4.52 1.92 -7.11
N ARG A 108 4.24 3.10 -6.57
CA ARG A 108 5.23 4.05 -6.07
C ARG A 108 5.40 3.77 -4.58
N THR A 109 6.61 3.44 -4.18
CA THR A 109 6.96 3.14 -2.79
C THR A 109 8.29 3.79 -2.43
N ARG A 110 8.64 3.75 -1.15
CA ARG A 110 9.92 4.22 -0.63
C ARG A 110 10.84 3.04 -0.35
N THR A 111 12.05 3.08 -0.90
CA THR A 111 13.10 2.08 -0.67
C THR A 111 14.37 2.75 -0.14
N MET A 112 15.39 1.95 0.19
CA MET A 112 16.70 2.44 0.62
C MET A 112 17.59 2.61 -0.61
N SER A 113 18.25 3.76 -0.76
CA SER A 113 19.15 3.96 -1.90
C SER A 113 20.53 3.31 -1.68
N GLY A 114 20.87 2.36 -2.55
CA GLY A 114 22.17 1.67 -2.56
C GLY A 114 22.46 0.78 -1.35
N GLU A 115 23.65 0.17 -1.31
CA GLU A 115 24.06 -0.77 -0.24
C GLU A 115 24.45 -0.08 1.09
N ARG A 116 24.65 1.25 1.08
CA ARG A 116 25.17 2.03 2.23
C ARG A 116 24.43 3.34 2.51
N GLY A 117 23.34 3.63 1.81
CA GLY A 117 22.62 4.89 1.96
C GLY A 117 21.73 4.91 3.21
N ASN A 118 21.88 5.94 4.04
CA ASN A 118 20.93 6.24 5.13
C ASN A 118 19.66 6.96 4.64
N ARG A 119 19.48 7.10 3.31
CA ARG A 119 18.43 7.89 2.70
C ARG A 119 17.34 6.98 2.13
N SER A 120 16.08 7.41 2.31
CA SER A 120 14.94 6.82 1.63
C SER A 120 14.66 7.58 0.35
N GLU A 121 14.43 6.87 -0.75
CA GLU A 121 14.11 7.46 -2.06
C GLU A 121 12.81 6.84 -2.58
N TRP A 122 12.10 7.59 -3.43
CA TRP A 122 10.96 7.04 -4.15
C TRP A 122 11.44 6.09 -5.25
N GLU A 123 10.73 4.98 -5.42
CA GLU A 123 10.99 3.99 -6.46
C GLU A 123 9.66 3.49 -7.02
N THR A 124 9.67 3.06 -8.29
CA THR A 124 8.54 2.43 -8.96
C THR A 124 8.79 0.93 -9.12
N PHE A 125 7.85 0.12 -8.66
CA PHE A 125 7.81 -1.31 -8.97
C PHE A 125 6.77 -1.55 -10.05
N ILE A 126 7.24 -1.72 -11.29
CA ILE A 126 6.39 -1.86 -12.48
C ILE A 126 6.40 -3.32 -12.94
N GLY A 127 5.23 -3.78 -13.37
CA GLY A 127 4.98 -5.11 -13.87
C GLY A 127 4.54 -6.10 -12.80
N PRO A 128 3.85 -7.17 -13.20
CA PRO A 128 3.19 -8.10 -12.31
C PRO A 128 4.15 -8.76 -11.33
N GLU A 129 5.36 -9.12 -11.76
CA GLU A 129 6.32 -9.81 -10.89
C GLU A 129 6.85 -8.91 -9.77
N LYS A 130 7.22 -7.66 -10.08
CA LYS A 130 7.72 -6.71 -9.07
C LYS A 130 6.64 -6.34 -8.06
N VAL A 131 5.42 -6.08 -8.54
CA VAL A 131 4.26 -5.82 -7.66
C VAL A 131 3.94 -7.04 -6.80
N ARG A 132 3.99 -8.26 -7.36
CA ARG A 132 3.76 -9.51 -6.64
C ARG A 132 4.79 -9.73 -5.54
N LEU A 133 6.08 -9.55 -5.82
CA LEU A 133 7.14 -9.68 -4.82
C LEU A 133 6.96 -8.66 -3.69
N TYR A 134 6.66 -7.41 -4.02
CA TYR A 134 6.45 -6.36 -3.03
C TYR A 134 5.26 -6.65 -2.10
N LEU A 135 4.10 -6.99 -2.66
CA LEU A 135 2.92 -7.30 -1.87
C LEU A 135 3.08 -8.61 -1.08
N ALA A 136 3.88 -9.56 -1.57
CA ALA A 136 4.26 -10.75 -0.81
C ALA A 136 5.11 -10.40 0.43
N ASP A 137 6.07 -9.47 0.31
CA ASP A 137 6.86 -8.99 1.44
C ASP A 137 5.98 -8.24 2.46
N MET A 138 5.08 -7.37 2.00
CA MET A 138 4.11 -6.68 2.88
C MET A 138 3.20 -7.69 3.58
N LYS A 139 2.69 -8.70 2.87
CA LYS A 139 1.90 -9.77 3.47
C LYS A 139 2.69 -10.54 4.53
N SER A 140 3.95 -10.88 4.26
CA SER A 140 4.83 -11.57 5.21
C SER A 140 4.97 -10.75 6.50
N LEU A 141 5.22 -9.45 6.38
CA LEU A 141 5.31 -8.55 7.53
C LEU A 141 4.00 -8.47 8.31
N ARG A 142 2.86 -8.35 7.61
CA ARG A 142 1.52 -8.32 8.23
C ARG A 142 1.22 -9.60 9.01
N ASP A 143 1.52 -10.76 8.46
CA ASP A 143 1.27 -12.04 9.14
C ASP A 143 2.14 -12.18 10.39
N ILE A 144 3.42 -11.80 10.32
CA ILE A 144 4.33 -11.80 11.48
C ILE A 144 3.80 -10.88 12.59
N LEU A 145 3.45 -9.64 12.24
CA LEU A 145 2.94 -8.66 13.21
C LEU A 145 1.59 -9.10 13.81
N GLY A 146 0.69 -9.65 13.00
CA GLY A 146 -0.62 -10.15 13.45
C GLY A 146 -0.53 -11.31 14.44
N HIS A 147 0.58 -12.06 14.43
CA HIS A 147 0.86 -13.13 15.39
C HIS A 147 1.75 -12.69 16.57
N GLY A 148 2.05 -11.39 16.70
CA GLY A 148 2.95 -10.88 17.74
C GLY A 148 4.41 -11.32 17.57
N GLY A 149 4.78 -11.76 16.36
CA GLY A 149 6.13 -12.21 16.04
C GLY A 149 7.14 -11.08 15.87
N ASP A 150 8.41 -11.45 15.68
CA ASP A 150 9.48 -10.50 15.43
C ASP A 150 9.43 -9.93 13.99
N PRO A 151 9.09 -8.64 13.78
CA PRO A 151 8.95 -8.06 12.46
C PRO A 151 10.25 -8.04 11.64
N TYR A 152 11.42 -8.23 12.27
CA TYR A 152 12.69 -8.30 11.55
C TYR A 152 12.87 -9.57 10.71
N ARG A 153 11.98 -10.56 10.89
CA ARG A 153 11.95 -11.83 10.16
C ARG A 153 11.14 -11.78 8.86
N ALA A 154 10.60 -10.63 8.48
CA ALA A 154 9.87 -10.46 7.23
C ALA A 154 10.77 -10.75 6.01
N THR A 155 10.16 -11.24 4.93
CA THR A 155 10.87 -11.40 3.66
C THR A 155 11.18 -10.05 3.02
N ASN A 156 12.23 -9.98 2.21
CA ASN A 156 12.61 -8.77 1.48
C ASN A 156 13.00 -9.10 0.03
N LYS A 157 12.19 -9.92 -0.65
CA LYS A 157 12.45 -10.37 -2.03
C LYS A 157 12.30 -9.24 -3.04
N SER A 158 11.47 -8.24 -2.75
CA SER A 158 11.30 -7.06 -3.59
C SER A 158 12.42 -6.03 -3.41
N GLY A 159 13.18 -6.12 -2.31
CA GLY A 159 14.19 -5.13 -1.93
C GLY A 159 13.62 -3.86 -1.28
N ALA A 160 12.32 -3.79 -0.99
CA ALA A 160 11.70 -2.57 -0.46
C ALA A 160 11.94 -2.36 1.05
N LEU A 161 12.13 -3.43 1.82
CA LEU A 161 12.42 -3.32 3.24
C LEU A 161 13.87 -2.94 3.46
N TRP A 162 14.13 -2.18 4.52
CA TRP A 162 15.49 -1.79 4.87
C TRP A 162 16.19 -2.95 5.55
N THR A 163 17.32 -3.36 5.00
CA THR A 163 18.19 -4.35 5.64
C THR A 163 18.97 -3.68 6.76
N ILE A 164 18.71 -4.08 8.00
CA ILE A 164 19.44 -3.65 9.19
C ILE A 164 20.10 -4.87 9.84
N GLN A 165 20.97 -4.65 10.84
CA GLN A 165 21.69 -5.73 11.52
C GLN A 165 20.78 -6.87 12.03
N LYS A 166 19.55 -6.55 12.43
CA LYS A 166 18.57 -7.52 12.95
C LYS A 166 17.77 -8.25 11.86
N GLY A 167 17.86 -7.83 10.60
CA GLY A 167 17.04 -8.34 9.50
C GLY A 167 16.35 -7.21 8.71
N ALA A 168 15.30 -7.56 7.97
CA ALA A 168 14.55 -6.62 7.15
C ALA A 168 13.55 -5.80 7.99
N SER A 169 13.41 -4.50 7.73
CA SER A 169 12.54 -3.63 8.53
C SER A 169 11.87 -2.58 7.66
N LEU A 170 10.56 -2.45 7.78
CA LEU A 170 9.83 -1.34 7.16
C LEU A 170 10.00 -0.08 8.01
N ARG A 171 10.85 0.87 7.62
CA ARG A 171 10.97 2.20 8.28
C ARG A 171 9.71 3.05 8.08
N LEU A 172 9.58 4.15 8.81
CA LEU A 172 8.41 5.04 8.68
C LEU A 172 8.17 5.48 7.23
N MET A 173 9.24 5.85 6.52
CA MET A 173 9.16 6.18 5.08
C MET A 173 8.64 5.01 4.24
N GLY A 174 9.00 3.78 4.59
CA GLY A 174 8.45 2.58 3.95
C GLY A 174 6.97 2.38 4.23
N VAL A 175 6.47 2.75 5.42
CA VAL A 175 5.03 2.73 5.73
C VAL A 175 4.27 3.76 4.90
N GLU A 176 4.80 4.97 4.77
CA GLU A 176 4.27 5.99 3.85
C GLU A 176 4.30 5.51 2.40
N GLY A 177 5.40 4.87 1.97
CA GLY A 177 5.52 4.26 0.66
C GLY A 177 4.47 3.17 0.43
N PHE A 178 4.15 2.37 1.45
CA PHE A 178 3.10 1.36 1.37
C PHE A 178 1.70 1.98 1.32
N LEU A 179 1.44 3.05 2.08
CA LEU A 179 0.20 3.82 1.97
C LEU A 179 0.01 4.35 0.54
N GLN A 180 1.06 4.92 -0.05
CA GLN A 180 1.04 5.36 -1.45
C GLN A 180 0.76 4.20 -2.41
N ALA A 181 1.48 3.09 -2.25
CA ALA A 181 1.31 1.91 -3.10
C ALA A 181 -0.14 1.39 -3.04
N CYS A 182 -0.79 1.44 -1.89
CA CYS A 182 -2.20 1.08 -1.74
C CYS A 182 -3.12 2.03 -2.52
N CYS A 183 -2.87 3.34 -2.50
CA CYS A 183 -3.62 4.31 -3.30
C CYS A 183 -3.43 4.07 -4.81
N ASP A 184 -2.18 3.84 -5.24
CA ASP A 184 -1.87 3.54 -6.65
C ASP A 184 -2.62 2.30 -7.15
N LEU A 185 -2.71 1.26 -6.33
CA LEU A 185 -3.44 0.03 -6.66
C LEU A 185 -4.95 0.28 -6.80
N ALA A 186 -5.53 1.13 -5.97
CA ALA A 186 -6.94 1.49 -6.06
C ALA A 186 -7.21 2.31 -7.34
N ASP A 187 -6.39 3.33 -7.63
CA ASP A 187 -6.51 4.15 -8.84
C ASP A 187 -6.40 3.30 -10.12
N GLN A 188 -5.42 2.41 -10.19
CA GLN A 188 -5.27 1.49 -11.33
C GLN A 188 -6.41 0.48 -11.44
N THR A 189 -7.04 0.12 -10.31
CA THR A 189 -8.25 -0.70 -10.33
C THR A 189 -9.41 0.09 -10.91
N ILE A 190 -9.63 1.35 -10.51
CA ILE A 190 -10.68 2.21 -11.09
C ILE A 190 -10.52 2.32 -12.61
N LEU A 191 -9.30 2.59 -13.09
CA LEU A 191 -8.99 2.64 -14.52
C LEU A 191 -9.29 1.31 -15.23
N ALA A 192 -8.96 0.17 -14.61
CA ALA A 192 -9.21 -1.14 -15.20
C ALA A 192 -10.70 -1.47 -15.34
N TYR A 193 -11.56 -0.85 -14.51
CA TYR A 193 -13.02 -0.95 -14.62
C TYR A 193 -13.63 0.14 -15.52
N GLY A 194 -12.79 0.88 -16.26
CA GLY A 194 -13.22 1.89 -17.22
C GLY A 194 -13.58 3.25 -16.61
N GLY A 195 -13.28 3.47 -15.33
CA GLY A 195 -13.52 4.76 -14.67
C GLY A 195 -12.35 5.74 -14.87
N PRO A 196 -12.60 7.04 -15.08
CA PRO A 196 -11.55 8.06 -14.99
C PRO A 196 -11.03 8.19 -13.55
N LEU A 197 -9.79 8.67 -13.37
CA LEU A 197 -9.22 8.92 -12.04
C LEU A 197 -9.99 9.97 -11.24
N GLU A 198 -10.69 10.89 -11.93
CA GLU A 198 -11.56 11.90 -11.35
C GLU A 198 -12.75 11.30 -10.58
N ASN A 199 -13.10 10.05 -10.86
CA ASN A 199 -14.13 9.32 -10.10
C ASN A 199 -13.60 8.71 -8.80
N GLY A 200 -12.27 8.71 -8.58
CA GLY A 200 -11.67 8.23 -7.35
C GLY A 200 -11.75 9.26 -6.22
N PRO A 201 -11.60 8.81 -4.96
CA PRO A 201 -11.54 9.72 -3.82
C PRO A 201 -10.27 10.56 -3.85
N THR A 202 -10.30 11.67 -3.10
CA THR A 202 -9.05 12.32 -2.69
C THR A 202 -8.36 11.45 -1.64
N TRP A 203 -7.18 10.93 -1.98
CA TRP A 203 -6.41 10.10 -1.05
C TRP A 203 -5.82 10.94 0.10
N PRO A 204 -5.92 10.48 1.36
CA PRO A 204 -5.28 11.16 2.47
C PRO A 204 -3.76 11.07 2.34
N GLU A 205 -3.08 12.19 2.60
CA GLU A 205 -1.62 12.25 2.59
C GLU A 205 -1.11 12.59 4.00
N PRO A 206 -0.10 11.87 4.52
CA PRO A 206 0.57 12.29 5.75
C PRO A 206 1.27 13.64 5.55
N ASP A 207 1.33 14.47 6.59
CA ASP A 207 1.95 15.80 6.57
C ASP A 207 3.43 15.70 6.18
N ARG A 208 3.74 16.14 4.96
CA ARG A 208 5.06 15.98 4.36
C ARG A 208 6.02 17.04 4.86
N SER A 209 7.22 16.61 5.21
CA SER A 209 8.32 17.52 5.50
C SER A 209 9.62 16.98 4.91
N ALA A 210 10.47 17.89 4.42
CA ALA A 210 11.79 17.59 3.86
C ALA A 210 11.75 16.43 2.85
N LEU A 211 12.44 15.31 3.13
CA LEU A 211 12.54 14.14 2.25
C LEU A 211 11.19 13.53 1.85
N SER A 212 10.16 13.64 2.69
CA SER A 212 8.80 13.17 2.36
C SER A 212 8.14 14.01 1.26
N ASN A 213 8.57 15.25 1.07
CA ASN A 213 8.04 16.18 0.07
C ASN A 213 8.73 16.08 -1.31
N GLU A 214 9.60 15.09 -1.51
CA GLU A 214 10.16 14.78 -2.83
C GLU A 214 9.05 14.34 -3.80
N ASP A 215 9.18 14.80 -5.04
CA ASP A 215 8.25 14.43 -6.11
C ASP A 215 8.21 12.91 -6.27
N ARG A 216 6.98 12.39 -6.37
CA ARG A 216 6.77 10.98 -6.67
C ARG A 216 7.14 10.74 -8.14
N PRO A 217 7.81 9.63 -8.48
CA PRO A 217 8.08 9.26 -9.87
C PRO A 217 6.77 9.01 -10.63
N SER A 218 6.83 9.10 -11.95
CA SER A 218 5.70 8.76 -12.81
C SER A 218 5.36 7.27 -12.71
N LEU A 219 4.08 6.94 -12.84
CA LEU A 219 3.60 5.56 -12.89
C LEU A 219 2.81 5.39 -14.19
N PRO A 220 3.12 4.40 -15.05
CA PRO A 220 2.64 4.36 -16.44
C PRO A 220 1.13 4.55 -16.64
N LEU A 221 0.30 4.03 -15.72
CA LEU A 221 -1.16 4.12 -15.81
C LEU A 221 -1.73 5.39 -15.17
N LEU A 222 -0.96 6.13 -14.38
CA LEU A 222 -1.39 7.30 -13.60
C LEU A 222 -0.71 8.60 -14.05
N SER A 223 0.02 8.55 -15.17
CA SER A 223 0.79 9.66 -15.74
C SER A 223 0.28 10.06 -17.11
#